data_AF-A0A8H7TCY0-F1
#
_entry.id   AF-A0A8H7TCY0-F1
#
_cell.length_a   1.000
_cell.length_b   1.000
_cell.length_c   1.000
_cell.angle_alpha   90.00
_cell.angle_beta   90.00
_cell.angle_gamma   90.00
#
_symmetry.space_group_name_H-M   'P 1'
#
loop_
_entity.id
_entity.type
_entity.pdbx_description
1 polymer ?
#
loop_
_entity_poly.entity_id
_entity_poly.type
_entity_poly.pdbx_seq_one_letter_code
_entity_poly.pdbx_strand_id
1 'polypeptide(L)'
;MSETSPGAYTIPPELIQAARLLAEANTLVPEGNHADVAAAMKAKYDHKHRDTNRPKKLKQPEGLLSTFGTGHESNDARVSKRDSGYRMVDMAQRGSAPYASSGCKVWRNVKDYGAKGDSTSDDTAAINRAITEGQRCGETCGSSTRVPAVVYFPPGTYLVSSPIIQYYNAQFLGDVCIS
;
A
#
# COMPACT_ATOMS: atom_id res chain seq x y z
N MET A 1 -28.73 30.51 21.57
CA MET A 1 -27.85 29.47 21.01
C MET A 1 -28.72 28.64 20.09
N SER A 2 -28.55 28.76 18.76
CA SER A 2 -29.25 27.92 17.78
C SER A 2 -28.22 27.23 16.91
N GLU A 3 -28.26 25.91 16.95
CA GLU A 3 -27.42 24.97 16.20
C GLU A 3 -27.64 25.11 14.69
N THR A 4 -26.56 25.08 13.91
CA THR A 4 -26.61 25.05 12.45
C THR A 4 -26.44 23.61 11.99
N SER A 5 -27.51 23.03 11.45
CA SER A 5 -27.50 21.72 10.79
C SER A 5 -26.70 21.80 9.46
N PRO A 6 -25.85 20.82 9.11
CA PRO A 6 -25.14 20.82 7.85
C PRO A 6 -26.14 20.54 6.71
N GLY A 7 -26.53 21.61 6.01
CA GLY A 7 -27.43 21.52 4.87
C GLY A 7 -26.88 20.59 3.79
N ALA A 8 -27.64 19.56 3.43
CA ALA A 8 -27.37 18.71 2.28
C ALA A 8 -27.35 19.59 1.01
N TYR A 9 -26.20 19.73 0.38
CA TYR A 9 -26.09 20.49 -0.86
C TYR A 9 -26.73 19.71 -2.00
N THR A 10 -27.78 20.28 -2.61
CA THR A 10 -28.44 19.74 -3.80
C THR A 10 -27.95 20.50 -5.02
N ILE A 11 -27.29 19.81 -5.95
CA ILE A 11 -26.77 20.43 -7.17
C ILE A 11 -27.96 20.79 -8.07
N PRO A 12 -28.13 22.06 -8.48
CA PRO A 12 -29.22 22.45 -9.37
C PRO A 12 -29.06 21.78 -10.74
N PRO A 13 -30.19 21.38 -11.39
CA PRO A 13 -30.16 20.63 -12.64
C PRO A 13 -29.46 21.37 -13.78
N GLU A 14 -29.44 22.70 -13.74
CA GLU A 14 -28.71 23.52 -14.72
C GLU A 14 -27.19 23.36 -14.63
N LEU A 15 -26.63 23.26 -13.42
CA LEU A 15 -25.19 23.03 -13.24
C LEU A 15 -24.78 21.63 -13.71
N ILE A 16 -25.67 20.65 -13.56
CA ILE A 16 -25.45 19.29 -14.08
C ILE A 16 -25.43 19.30 -15.61
N GLN A 17 -26.37 20.02 -16.24
CA GLN A 17 -26.41 20.16 -17.70
C GLN A 17 -25.21 20.94 -18.24
N ALA A 18 -24.83 22.04 -17.58
CA ALA A 18 -23.66 22.82 -17.97
C ALA A 18 -22.36 22.01 -17.85
N ALA A 19 -22.19 21.25 -16.77
CA ALA A 19 -21.03 20.37 -16.59
C ALA A 19 -20.97 19.28 -17.66
N ARG A 20 -22.13 18.72 -18.04
CA ARG A 20 -22.22 17.73 -19.13
C ARG A 20 -21.85 18.34 -20.47
N LEU A 21 -22.40 19.51 -20.81
CA LEU A 21 -22.09 20.21 -22.05
C LEU A 21 -20.61 20.56 -22.15
N LEU A 22 -19.97 21.01 -21.06
CA LEU A 22 -18.53 21.28 -20.99
C LEU A 22 -17.68 20.01 -21.19
N ALA A 23 -18.09 18.90 -20.57
CA ALA A 23 -17.39 17.61 -20.71
C ALA A 23 -17.51 17.04 -22.14
N GLU A 24 -18.64 17.28 -22.81
CA GLU A 24 -18.90 16.80 -24.17
C GLU A 24 -18.35 17.75 -25.26
N ALA A 25 -18.21 19.06 -24.98
CA ALA A 25 -17.71 20.04 -25.95
C ALA A 25 -16.21 19.90 -26.25
N ASN A 26 -15.43 19.37 -25.32
CA ASN A 26 -14.00 19.15 -25.49
C ASN A 26 -13.71 17.68 -25.80
N THR A 27 -14.00 17.25 -27.03
CA THR A 27 -13.42 16.01 -27.53
C THR A 27 -11.92 16.24 -27.68
N LEU A 28 -11.14 15.74 -26.72
CA LEU A 28 -9.69 15.64 -26.86
C LEU A 28 -9.41 14.60 -27.95
N VAL A 29 -9.45 15.03 -29.21
CA VAL A 29 -8.91 14.23 -30.31
C VAL A 29 -7.41 14.17 -30.03
N PRO A 30 -6.84 13.00 -29.73
CA PRO A 30 -5.41 12.90 -29.48
C PRO A 30 -4.67 13.26 -30.77
N GLU A 31 -4.17 14.49 -30.85
CA GLU A 31 -3.34 14.92 -31.96
C GLU A 31 -2.01 14.17 -31.91
N GLY A 32 -1.62 13.61 -33.05
CA GLY A 32 -0.36 12.90 -33.21
C GLY A 32 -0.51 11.54 -33.89
N ASN A 33 0.62 10.97 -34.26
CA ASN A 33 0.67 9.72 -35.00
C ASN A 33 0.65 8.48 -34.07
N HIS A 34 -0.27 8.47 -33.12
CA HIS A 34 -0.34 7.42 -32.09
C HIS A 34 -0.65 6.05 -32.70
N ALA A 35 -1.47 6.03 -33.77
CA ALA A 35 -1.83 4.82 -34.49
C ALA A 35 -0.63 4.22 -35.23
N ASP A 36 0.12 5.01 -36.00
CA ASP A 36 1.26 4.45 -36.73
C ASP A 36 2.44 4.15 -35.81
N VAL A 37 2.63 4.92 -34.72
CA VAL A 37 3.63 4.59 -33.70
C VAL A 37 3.27 3.28 -33.00
N ALA A 38 2.00 3.07 -32.66
CA ALA A 38 1.53 1.80 -32.09
C ALA A 38 1.72 0.63 -33.07
N ALA A 39 1.45 0.84 -34.36
CA ALA A 39 1.68 -0.15 -35.40
C ALA A 39 3.17 -0.47 -35.58
N ALA A 40 4.04 0.54 -35.58
CA ALA A 40 5.49 0.39 -35.68
C ALA A 40 6.09 -0.32 -34.45
N MET A 41 5.60 0.02 -33.25
CA MET A 41 6.00 -0.66 -32.01
C MET A 41 5.57 -2.13 -32.03
N LYS A 42 4.34 -2.42 -32.50
CA LYS A 42 3.88 -3.79 -32.65
C LYS A 42 4.75 -4.53 -33.67
N ALA A 43 5.01 -3.98 -34.85
CA ALA A 43 5.87 -4.63 -35.85
C ALA A 43 7.31 -4.88 -35.35
N LYS A 44 7.87 -3.96 -34.56
CA LYS A 44 9.24 -4.07 -34.03
C LYS A 44 9.37 -5.07 -32.89
N TYR A 45 8.33 -5.24 -32.07
CA TYR A 45 8.34 -6.07 -30.86
C TYR A 45 7.35 -7.26 -30.93
N ASP A 46 6.81 -7.58 -32.11
CA ASP A 46 5.98 -8.77 -32.30
C ASP A 46 6.88 -10.00 -32.29
N HIS A 47 6.98 -10.66 -31.14
CA HIS A 47 7.75 -11.88 -31.00
C HIS A 47 6.93 -13.07 -31.53
N LYS A 48 7.56 -13.89 -32.39
CA LYS A 48 6.96 -15.13 -32.96
C LYS A 48 6.48 -16.14 -31.91
N HIS A 49 6.94 -16.00 -30.67
CA HIS A 49 6.57 -16.86 -29.55
C HIS A 49 6.03 -16.01 -28.40
N ARG A 50 4.87 -16.42 -27.87
CA ARG A 50 4.29 -15.83 -26.67
C ARG A 50 5.16 -16.18 -25.47
N ASP A 51 6.09 -15.29 -25.12
CA ASP A 51 6.92 -15.39 -23.92
C ASP A 51 6.15 -14.96 -22.65
N THR A 52 4.84 -14.75 -22.77
CA THR A 52 3.99 -14.71 -21.59
C THR A 52 3.88 -16.14 -21.07
N ASN A 53 4.76 -16.48 -20.13
CA ASN A 53 4.57 -17.58 -19.19
C ASN A 53 3.36 -17.21 -18.30
N ARG A 54 2.19 -17.07 -18.91
CA ARG A 54 0.93 -16.84 -18.24
C ARG A 54 0.49 -18.24 -17.82
N PRO A 55 0.56 -18.59 -16.52
CA PRO A 55 -0.06 -19.82 -16.07
C PRO A 55 -1.51 -19.82 -16.59
N LYS A 56 -2.02 -20.98 -17.04
CA LYS A 56 -3.47 -21.14 -17.29
C LYS A 56 -4.19 -20.47 -16.11
N LYS A 57 -5.26 -19.72 -16.37
CA LYS A 57 -6.11 -19.17 -15.31
C LYS A 57 -6.64 -20.34 -14.47
N LEU A 58 -5.84 -20.77 -13.49
CA LEU A 58 -6.33 -21.39 -12.29
C LEU A 58 -7.31 -20.36 -11.74
N LYS A 59 -8.54 -20.79 -11.43
CA LYS A 59 -9.52 -19.96 -10.75
C LYS A 59 -8.75 -19.23 -9.65
N GLN A 60 -8.53 -17.94 -9.86
CA GLN A 60 -7.78 -17.18 -8.89
C GLN A 60 -8.69 -17.16 -7.67
N PRO A 61 -8.24 -17.64 -6.51
CA PRO A 61 -8.95 -17.33 -5.28
C PRO A 61 -9.08 -15.80 -5.26
N GLU A 62 -10.26 -15.31 -4.95
CA GLU A 62 -10.73 -13.93 -5.22
C GLU A 62 -10.00 -12.83 -4.40
N GLY A 63 -8.74 -13.05 -4.03
CA GLY A 63 -8.01 -12.25 -3.05
C GLY A 63 -8.53 -12.47 -1.62
N LEU A 64 -9.61 -13.23 -1.47
CA LEU A 64 -10.22 -13.60 -0.20
C LEU A 64 -9.95 -15.09 0.03
N LEU A 65 -8.81 -15.37 0.67
CA LEU A 65 -8.41 -16.67 1.23
C LEU A 65 -8.48 -17.87 0.24
N SER A 66 -7.38 -18.15 -0.47
CA SER A 66 -7.25 -19.46 -1.12
C SER A 66 -7.06 -20.54 -0.08
N THR A 67 -8.10 -21.33 0.16
CA THR A 67 -7.92 -22.70 0.61
C THR A 67 -7.26 -23.47 -0.53
N PHE A 68 -6.03 -23.93 -0.32
CA PHE A 68 -5.48 -24.98 -1.16
C PHE A 68 -6.28 -26.24 -0.85
N GLY A 69 -7.11 -26.67 -1.79
CA GLY A 69 -7.92 -27.86 -1.64
C GLY A 69 -7.04 -29.09 -1.44
N THR A 70 -7.26 -29.79 -0.33
CA THR A 70 -7.14 -31.24 -0.29
C THR A 70 -8.54 -31.76 -0.05
N GLY A 71 -9.09 -32.45 -1.04
CA GLY A 71 -10.33 -33.19 -0.85
C GLY A 71 -10.14 -34.18 0.30
N HIS A 72 -10.83 -33.95 1.39
CA HIS A 72 -11.36 -34.99 2.25
C HIS A 72 -12.54 -34.45 3.02
N GLU A 73 -13.52 -35.32 3.19
CA GLU A 73 -14.88 -35.07 3.64
C GLU A 73 -14.98 -34.32 4.97
N SER A 74 -16.07 -33.56 5.05
CA SER A 74 -16.64 -32.90 6.22
C SER A 74 -16.19 -33.42 7.58
N ASN A 75 -15.52 -32.56 8.34
CA ASN A 75 -15.73 -32.45 9.78
C ASN A 75 -15.60 -30.99 10.19
N ASP A 76 -16.63 -30.54 10.91
CA ASP A 76 -16.85 -29.19 11.46
C ASP A 76 -15.84 -28.88 12.58
N ALA A 77 -14.54 -28.91 12.23
CA ALA A 77 -13.47 -28.48 13.11
C ALA A 77 -13.25 -27.00 12.85
N ARG A 78 -13.58 -26.17 13.85
CA ARG A 78 -13.19 -24.76 13.91
C ARG A 78 -11.78 -24.60 13.37
N VAL A 79 -11.64 -23.99 12.21
CA VAL A 79 -10.34 -23.68 11.61
C VAL A 79 -9.56 -22.92 12.67
N SER A 80 -8.51 -23.53 13.21
CA SER A 80 -7.60 -22.84 14.12
C SER A 80 -7.09 -21.63 13.38
N LYS A 81 -7.36 -20.43 13.94
CA LYS A 81 -6.82 -19.17 13.45
C LYS A 81 -5.31 -19.38 13.29
N ARG A 82 -4.81 -19.27 12.06
CA ARG A 82 -3.36 -19.34 11.85
C ARG A 82 -2.76 -18.27 12.75
N ASP A 83 -1.81 -18.68 13.58
CA ASP A 83 -0.97 -17.73 14.28
C ASP A 83 -0.39 -16.78 13.22
N SER A 84 -0.68 -15.49 13.35
CA SER A 84 -0.17 -14.47 12.44
C SER A 84 1.35 -14.50 12.54
N GLY A 85 1.99 -14.87 11.44
CA GLY A 85 3.43 -15.03 11.36
C GLY A 85 3.89 -14.60 9.99
N TYR A 86 3.93 -13.28 9.76
CA TYR A 86 4.61 -12.76 8.58
C TYR A 86 6.07 -13.22 8.64
N ARG A 87 6.46 -14.15 7.76
CA ARG A 87 7.74 -14.88 7.82
C ARG A 87 8.98 -13.99 7.97
N MET A 88 8.88 -12.74 7.50
CA MET A 88 9.96 -11.76 7.57
C MET A 88 10.27 -11.29 9.00
N VAL A 89 9.34 -11.45 9.95
CA VAL A 89 9.48 -11.02 11.36
C VAL A 89 10.41 -11.94 12.13
N ASP A 90 10.22 -13.25 11.98
CA ASP A 90 10.99 -14.28 12.69
C ASP A 90 12.40 -14.50 12.09
N MET A 91 12.65 -13.93 10.92
CA MET A 91 13.96 -13.97 10.28
C MET A 91 14.93 -13.03 11.00
N ALA A 92 16.19 -13.46 11.10
CA ALA A 92 17.26 -12.59 11.59
C ALA A 92 17.35 -11.33 10.71
N GLN A 93 17.12 -10.17 11.33
CA GLN A 93 17.12 -8.88 10.64
C GLN A 93 18.54 -8.46 10.30
N ARG A 94 19.04 -8.91 9.15
CA ARG A 94 20.41 -8.67 8.65
C ARG A 94 20.50 -7.54 7.62
N GLY A 95 19.41 -6.81 7.40
CA GLY A 95 19.39 -5.69 6.47
C GLY A 95 20.35 -4.59 6.91
N SER A 96 21.33 -4.28 6.05
CA SER A 96 22.30 -3.20 6.27
C SER A 96 22.28 -2.23 5.10
N ALA A 97 22.47 -0.95 5.39
CA ALA A 97 22.64 0.09 4.37
C ALA A 97 24.14 0.39 4.18
N PRO A 98 24.79 -0.12 3.12
CA PRO A 98 26.25 -0.10 2.98
C PRO A 98 26.84 1.32 2.85
N TYR A 99 26.02 2.27 2.41
CA TYR A 99 26.40 3.67 2.21
C TYR A 99 25.84 4.61 3.28
N ALA A 100 25.18 4.06 4.32
CA ALA A 100 24.77 4.84 5.48
C ALA A 100 25.93 4.99 6.47
N SER A 101 25.83 5.96 7.37
CA SER A 101 26.67 6.00 8.56
C SER A 101 26.48 4.72 9.40
N SER A 102 27.51 4.35 10.15
CA SER A 102 27.47 3.19 11.05
C SER A 102 26.29 3.29 12.02
N GLY A 103 25.53 2.20 12.17
CA GLY A 103 24.38 2.16 13.09
C GLY A 103 23.02 2.44 12.46
N CYS A 104 22.92 2.52 11.12
CA CYS A 104 21.64 2.62 10.44
C CYS A 104 20.78 1.35 10.68
N LYS A 105 19.74 1.48 11.50
CA LYS A 105 18.75 0.43 11.73
C LYS A 105 17.80 0.40 10.53
N VAL A 106 17.82 -0.65 9.70
CA VAL A 106 16.92 -0.74 8.53
C VAL A 106 15.53 -1.22 8.95
N TRP A 107 15.47 -2.32 9.71
CA TRP A 107 14.23 -2.93 10.20
C TRP A 107 13.77 -2.31 11.52
N ARG A 108 12.51 -1.87 11.58
CA ARG A 108 11.94 -1.15 12.72
C ARG A 108 10.55 -1.67 13.04
N ASN A 109 10.37 -2.29 14.20
CA ASN A 109 9.04 -2.68 14.68
C ASN A 109 8.45 -1.51 15.49
N VAL A 110 7.26 -1.02 15.14
CA VAL A 110 6.62 0.13 15.82
C VAL A 110 6.43 -0.11 17.34
N LYS A 111 6.30 -1.36 17.78
CA LYS A 111 6.20 -1.70 19.21
C LYS A 111 7.52 -1.45 19.97
N ASP A 112 8.68 -1.56 19.30
CA ASP A 112 9.97 -1.16 19.89
C ASP A 112 10.04 0.35 20.17
N TYR A 113 9.20 1.14 19.49
CA TYR A 113 9.12 2.60 19.61
C TYR A 113 7.98 3.05 20.56
N GLY A 114 7.26 2.11 21.15
CA GLY A 114 6.20 2.36 22.14
C GLY A 114 4.78 2.33 21.58
N ALA A 115 4.57 1.92 20.33
CA ALA A 115 3.22 1.72 19.81
C ALA A 115 2.56 0.52 20.51
N LYS A 116 1.31 0.67 20.93
CA LYS A 116 0.58 -0.36 21.66
C LYS A 116 -0.29 -1.21 20.73
N GLY A 117 -0.97 -0.58 19.77
CA GLY A 117 -1.88 -1.29 18.88
C GLY A 117 -3.13 -1.83 19.59
N ASP A 118 -3.58 -1.17 20.66
CA ASP A 118 -4.67 -1.59 21.55
C ASP A 118 -6.02 -0.93 21.23
N SER A 119 -6.16 -0.24 20.10
CA SER A 119 -7.31 0.57 19.65
C SER A 119 -7.69 1.80 20.49
N THR A 120 -7.00 2.04 21.61
CA THR A 120 -7.36 3.11 22.55
C THR A 120 -6.25 4.14 22.73
N SER A 121 -5.00 3.69 22.73
CA SER A 121 -3.83 4.53 22.90
C SER A 121 -3.46 5.18 21.58
N ASP A 122 -3.15 6.48 21.62
CA ASP A 122 -2.64 7.20 20.47
C ASP A 122 -1.18 6.79 20.18
N ASP A 123 -0.98 6.10 19.06
CA ASP A 123 0.31 5.54 18.66
C ASP A 123 1.08 6.45 17.67
N THR A 124 0.54 7.64 17.37
CA THR A 124 1.06 8.54 16.33
C THR A 124 2.53 8.91 16.54
N ALA A 125 2.91 9.25 17.78
CA ALA A 125 4.28 9.64 18.11
C ALA A 125 5.26 8.46 17.98
N ALA A 126 4.86 7.26 18.40
CA ALA A 126 5.69 6.06 18.29
C ALA A 126 5.93 5.68 16.82
N ILE A 127 4.88 5.72 15.99
CA ILE A 127 4.98 5.42 14.56
C ILE A 127 5.87 6.44 13.84
N ASN A 128 5.67 7.74 14.08
CA ASN A 128 6.51 8.78 13.48
C ASN A 128 7.98 8.69 13.94
N ARG A 129 8.24 8.30 15.20
CA ARG A 129 9.61 8.03 15.66
C ARG A 129 10.24 6.84 14.95
N ALA A 130 9.49 5.75 14.76
CA ALA A 130 9.94 4.60 13.98
C ALA A 130 10.27 5.01 12.53
N ILE A 131 9.62 6.02 11.97
CA ILE A 131 9.91 6.47 10.60
C ILE A 131 11.12 7.40 10.56
N THR A 132 11.30 8.28 11.54
CA THR A 132 12.26 9.40 11.44
C THR A 132 13.65 9.10 12.02
N GLU A 133 13.76 8.11 12.91
CA GLU A 133 15.02 7.77 13.58
C GLU A 133 16.16 7.38 12.61
N GLY A 134 17.36 7.91 12.88
CA GLY A 134 18.59 7.59 12.15
C GLY A 134 18.94 8.56 11.01
N GLN A 135 18.71 9.86 11.23
CA GLN A 135 19.01 10.95 10.28
C GLN A 135 18.50 10.67 8.87
N ARG A 136 17.24 10.26 8.79
CA ARG A 136 16.61 9.89 7.52
C ARG A 136 16.31 11.12 6.66
N CYS A 137 16.05 10.84 5.39
CA CYS A 137 15.73 11.84 4.40
C CYS A 137 14.29 12.35 4.59
N GLY A 138 14.16 13.46 5.31
CA GLY A 138 12.90 14.16 5.58
C GLY A 138 12.60 15.29 4.59
N GLU A 139 11.90 16.33 5.04
CA GLU A 139 11.37 17.40 4.20
C GLU A 139 12.43 18.11 3.32
N THR A 140 13.61 18.41 3.87
CA THR A 140 14.61 19.25 3.21
C THR A 140 15.67 18.49 2.41
N CYS A 141 15.66 17.16 2.41
CA CYS A 141 16.73 16.37 1.79
C CYS A 141 16.54 16.13 0.28
N GLY A 142 15.33 16.31 -0.25
CA GLY A 142 14.95 15.99 -1.63
C GLY A 142 14.83 14.49 -1.93
N SER A 143 15.93 13.74 -1.91
CA SER A 143 15.93 12.28 -2.16
C SER A 143 17.13 11.57 -1.53
N SER A 144 16.99 10.29 -1.20
CA SER A 144 18.10 9.46 -0.72
C SER A 144 17.86 7.97 -0.89
N THR A 145 18.88 7.26 -1.36
CA THR A 145 18.91 5.79 -1.41
C THR A 145 19.78 5.17 -0.32
N ARG A 146 20.44 6.02 0.50
CA ARG A 146 21.43 5.56 1.48
C ARG A 146 20.82 5.15 2.82
N VAL A 147 19.64 5.66 3.19
CA VAL A 147 19.04 5.48 4.52
C VAL A 147 17.63 4.86 4.44
N PRO A 148 17.52 3.60 3.95
CA PRO A 148 16.23 2.92 3.82
C PRO A 148 15.61 2.62 5.19
N ALA A 149 14.28 2.51 5.22
CA ALA A 149 13.54 2.03 6.38
C ALA A 149 12.49 1.01 6.00
N VAL A 150 12.43 -0.08 6.75
CA VAL A 150 11.32 -1.02 6.77
C VAL A 150 10.65 -0.88 8.11
N VAL A 151 9.45 -0.30 8.13
CA VAL A 151 8.64 -0.08 9.34
C VAL A 151 7.57 -1.16 9.38
N TYR A 152 7.68 -2.03 10.38
CA TYR A 152 6.82 -3.17 10.59
C TYR A 152 5.76 -2.87 11.64
N PHE A 153 4.51 -3.22 11.32
CA PHE A 153 3.32 -3.10 12.16
C PHE A 153 2.84 -4.50 12.56
N PRO A 154 3.14 -4.96 13.78
CA PRO A 154 2.57 -6.21 14.29
C PRO A 154 1.04 -6.17 14.35
N PRO A 155 0.36 -7.32 14.48
CA PRO A 155 -1.08 -7.37 14.67
C PRO A 155 -1.55 -6.44 15.80
N GLY A 156 -2.58 -5.66 15.52
CA GLY A 156 -3.14 -4.66 16.42
C GLY A 156 -3.93 -3.60 15.67
N THR A 157 -4.58 -2.72 16.43
CA THR A 157 -5.28 -1.55 15.91
C THR A 157 -4.60 -0.31 16.47
N TYR A 158 -3.96 0.46 15.58
CA TYR A 158 -3.16 1.63 15.95
C TYR A 158 -4.00 2.88 15.73
N LEU A 159 -4.36 3.55 16.81
CA LEU A 159 -5.05 4.83 16.73
C LEU A 159 -4.04 5.92 16.35
N VAL A 160 -4.40 6.74 15.35
CA VAL A 160 -3.59 7.85 14.87
C VAL A 160 -4.42 9.13 14.85
N SER A 161 -3.94 10.16 15.54
CA SER A 161 -4.61 11.46 15.68
C SER A 161 -4.08 12.52 14.73
N SER A 162 -2.91 12.29 14.12
CA SER A 162 -2.31 13.19 13.13
C SER A 162 -1.55 12.41 12.05
N PRO A 163 -1.15 13.07 10.94
CA PRO A 163 -0.55 12.37 9.80
C PRO A 163 0.71 11.57 10.16
N ILE A 164 0.82 10.40 9.52
CA ILE A 164 2.04 9.60 9.53
C ILE A 164 2.92 10.03 8.36
N ILE A 165 4.05 10.66 8.65
CA ILE A 165 4.90 11.27 7.62
C ILE A 165 5.86 10.22 7.10
N GLN A 166 5.56 9.65 5.93
CA GLN A 166 6.40 8.66 5.28
C GLN A 166 7.64 9.31 4.64
N TYR A 167 8.77 9.25 5.34
CA TYR A 167 10.05 9.74 4.82
C TYR A 167 10.53 8.94 3.60
N TYR A 168 11.34 9.58 2.76
CA TYR A 168 11.81 9.01 1.49
C TYR A 168 12.49 7.66 1.68
N ASN A 169 12.15 6.67 0.85
CA ASN A 169 12.65 5.28 0.93
C ASN A 169 12.26 4.56 2.26
N ALA A 170 11.03 4.79 2.73
CA ALA A 170 10.39 3.99 3.76
C ALA A 170 9.40 2.99 3.14
N GLN A 171 9.37 1.77 3.66
CA GLN A 171 8.41 0.73 3.34
C GLN A 171 7.62 0.39 4.59
N PHE A 172 6.28 0.37 4.49
CA PHE A 172 5.40 -0.02 5.58
C PHE A 172 4.92 -1.44 5.35
N LEU A 173 5.17 -2.32 6.33
CA LEU A 173 4.77 -3.72 6.28
C LEU A 173 3.83 -4.00 7.45
N GLY A 174 2.58 -4.34 7.15
CA GLY A 174 1.65 -4.86 8.15
C GLY A 174 1.68 -6.37 8.20
N ASP A 175 1.47 -6.94 9.38
CA ASP A 175 1.10 -8.35 9.47
C ASP A 175 -0.34 -8.56 8.98
N VAL A 176 -0.60 -9.74 8.45
CA VAL A 176 -1.94 -10.12 7.99
C VAL A 176 -2.72 -10.67 9.19
N CYS A 177 -3.84 -10.01 9.51
CA CYS A 177 -4.87 -10.60 10.35
C CYS A 177 -5.73 -11.53 9.48
N ILE A 178 -5.57 -12.83 9.62
CA ILE A 178 -6.54 -13.80 9.07
C ILE A 178 -7.66 -13.92 10.10
N SER A 179 -8.78 -13.22 9.87
CA SER A 179 -10.03 -13.38 10.63
C SER A 179 -10.90 -14.45 10.01
#